data_AF-A0A936VPJ1-F1
#
_entry.id   AF-A0A936VPJ1-F1
#
_cell.length_a   1.000
_cell.length_b   1.000
_cell.length_c   1.000
_cell.angle_alpha   90.00
_cell.angle_beta   90.00
_cell.angle_gamma   90.00
#
_symmetry.space_group_name_H-M   'P 1'
#
loop_
_entity.id
_entity.type
_entity.pdbx_description
1 polymer ?
#
loop_
_entity_poly.entity_id
_entity_poly.type
_entity_poly.pdbx_seq_one_letter_code
_entity_poly.pdbx_strand_id
1 'polypeptide(L)'
;MLSRIISSRHSPHLLFLGYPDLLTDEASWPLQSVTWHDAPKRRNTGRVWAGHGRAHIKNYPMVETKGLFQSLGCEVTVADAIRRGNEDVVMDLNHPAPENMCGRFDIIIDPGTLEHCFNIAQAFDNIDRMLCVAVLSITRTR
;
A
#
# COMPACT_ATOMS: atom_id res chain seq x y z
N MET A 1 -7.63 -37.99 -3.98
CA MET A 1 -7.28 -36.95 -2.99
C MET A 1 -7.05 -35.66 -3.76
N LEU A 2 -8.13 -34.95 -4.06
CA LEU A 2 -8.16 -33.80 -4.97
C LEU A 2 -7.54 -32.58 -4.29
N SER A 3 -6.37 -32.16 -4.78
CA SER A 3 -5.79 -30.85 -4.52
C SER A 3 -6.75 -29.79 -5.05
N ARG A 4 -7.47 -29.12 -4.14
CA ARG A 4 -8.25 -27.94 -4.48
C ARG A 4 -7.28 -26.78 -4.62
N ILE A 5 -6.75 -26.62 -5.83
CA ILE A 5 -6.03 -25.43 -6.29
C ILE A 5 -7.01 -24.26 -6.15
N ILE A 6 -6.84 -23.42 -5.13
CA ILE A 6 -7.30 -22.04 -5.19
C ILE A 6 -6.24 -21.32 -6.03
N SER A 7 -6.47 -21.26 -7.34
CA SER A 7 -5.75 -20.36 -8.22
C SER A 7 -6.49 -19.03 -8.15
N SER A 8 -6.07 -18.11 -7.28
CA SER A 8 -6.40 -16.70 -7.51
C SER A 8 -5.46 -16.20 -8.61
N ARG A 9 -5.93 -16.27 -9.85
CA ARG A 9 -5.24 -15.82 -11.09
C ARG A 9 -5.14 -14.29 -11.24
N HIS A 10 -4.93 -13.54 -10.16
CA HIS A 10 -4.76 -12.09 -10.26
C HIS A 10 -3.73 -11.58 -9.26
N SER A 11 -2.95 -10.59 -9.70
CA SER A 11 -2.04 -9.83 -8.86
C SER A 11 -2.84 -9.11 -7.80
N PRO A 12 -2.56 -9.31 -6.49
CA PRO A 12 -3.29 -8.61 -5.43
C PRO A 12 -3.19 -7.10 -5.61
N HIS A 13 -4.32 -6.40 -5.49
CA HIS A 13 -4.38 -4.95 -5.57
C HIS A 13 -4.35 -4.34 -4.17
N LEU A 14 -3.22 -3.70 -3.85
CA LEU A 14 -2.96 -3.05 -2.57
C LEU A 14 -3.30 -1.55 -2.65
N LEU A 15 -3.95 -1.04 -1.60
CA LEU A 15 -4.06 0.38 -1.31
C LEU A 15 -3.22 0.73 -0.08
N PHE A 16 -2.31 1.69 -0.22
CA PHE A 16 -1.68 2.36 0.92
C PHE A 16 -2.44 3.65 1.24
N LEU A 17 -2.82 3.83 2.50
CA LEU A 17 -3.32 5.09 3.03
C LEU A 17 -2.12 5.92 3.51
N GLY A 18 -1.69 6.88 2.71
CA GLY A 18 -0.41 7.58 2.85
C GLY A 18 0.73 6.77 2.24
N TYR A 19 1.73 7.46 1.67
CA TYR A 19 2.90 6.78 1.11
C TYR A 19 3.85 6.36 2.25
N PRO A 20 4.11 5.05 2.48
CA PRO A 20 5.02 4.64 3.54
C PRO A 20 6.48 4.78 3.06
N ASP A 21 7.30 5.46 3.84
CA ASP A 21 8.75 5.47 3.63
C ASP A 21 9.39 4.27 4.35
N LEU A 22 10.09 3.41 3.61
CA LEU A 22 10.75 2.22 4.17
C LEU A 22 12.10 2.61 4.81
N LEU A 23 12.08 2.86 6.11
CA LEU A 23 13.25 3.26 6.89
C LEU A 23 14.12 2.06 7.30
N THR A 24 14.75 1.41 6.33
CA THR A 24 15.61 0.24 6.54
C THR A 24 16.96 0.40 5.83
N ASP A 25 17.94 -0.42 6.21
CA ASP A 25 19.25 -0.54 5.56
C ASP A 25 19.50 -1.97 5.04
N GLU A 26 20.65 -2.17 4.41
CA GLU A 26 21.04 -3.48 3.88
C GLU A 26 21.16 -4.56 4.95
N ALA A 27 21.66 -4.20 6.14
CA ALA A 27 21.87 -5.14 7.23
C ALA A 27 20.54 -5.55 7.89
N SER A 28 19.55 -4.65 7.90
CA SER A 28 18.20 -4.89 8.42
C SER A 28 17.19 -5.29 7.35
N TRP A 29 17.63 -5.67 6.15
CA TRP A 29 16.72 -5.99 5.05
C TRP A 29 15.87 -7.24 5.34
N PRO A 30 14.52 -7.13 5.32
CA PRO A 30 13.68 -8.18 5.88
C PRO A 30 13.27 -9.27 4.87
N LEU A 31 13.49 -9.04 3.57
CA LEU A 31 12.91 -9.90 2.52
C LEU A 31 13.96 -10.82 1.90
N GLN A 32 13.56 -12.08 1.73
CA GLN A 32 14.36 -13.09 1.01
C GLN A 32 13.99 -13.19 -0.48
N SER A 33 12.74 -12.85 -0.84
CA SER A 33 12.22 -12.95 -2.21
C SER A 33 12.70 -11.83 -3.14
N VAL A 34 13.11 -10.69 -2.56
CA VAL A 34 13.70 -9.55 -3.26
C VAL A 34 14.90 -9.13 -2.43
N THR A 35 16.11 -9.12 -3.01
CA THR A 35 17.31 -8.71 -2.27
C THR A 35 17.35 -7.19 -2.11
N TRP A 36 18.14 -6.70 -1.14
CA TRP A 36 18.35 -5.26 -0.98
C TRP A 36 18.85 -4.59 -2.26
N HIS A 37 19.74 -5.24 -3.02
CA HIS A 37 20.31 -4.68 -4.23
C HIS A 37 19.34 -4.69 -5.41
N ASP A 38 18.46 -5.68 -5.49
CA ASP A 38 17.46 -5.80 -6.56
C ASP A 38 16.21 -4.95 -6.29
N ALA A 39 15.95 -4.61 -5.02
CA ALA A 39 14.83 -3.76 -4.65
C ALA A 39 14.94 -2.37 -5.29
N PRO A 40 13.90 -1.87 -5.99
CA PRO A 40 13.92 -0.54 -6.61
C PRO A 40 14.27 0.55 -5.60
N LYS A 41 15.12 1.49 -6.00
CA LYS A 41 15.55 2.58 -5.13
C LYS A 41 14.80 3.87 -5.44
N ARG A 42 14.41 4.56 -4.38
CA ARG A 42 13.65 5.81 -4.43
C ARG A 42 14.53 6.95 -4.94
N ARG A 43 13.95 7.82 -5.77
CA ARG A 43 14.57 9.10 -6.15
C ARG A 43 14.41 10.10 -5.01
N ASN A 44 15.34 11.06 -4.85
CA ASN A 44 15.27 12.13 -3.85
C ASN A 44 15.32 11.66 -2.37
N THR A 45 16.07 10.59 -2.07
CA THR A 45 16.19 10.02 -0.71
C THR A 45 16.64 11.05 0.34
N GLY A 46 17.48 12.02 -0.04
CA GLY A 46 18.00 13.02 0.89
C GLY A 46 16.93 13.89 1.56
N ARG A 47 15.89 14.30 0.82
CA ARG A 47 14.77 15.07 1.40
C ARG A 47 13.96 14.22 2.37
N VAL A 48 13.74 12.95 2.02
CA VAL A 48 12.94 12.03 2.83
C VAL A 48 13.66 11.70 4.12
N TRP A 49 14.94 11.32 4.07
CA TRP A 49 15.74 11.10 5.26
C TRP A 49 15.77 12.33 6.18
N ALA A 50 15.93 13.53 5.62
CA ALA A 50 15.86 14.76 6.40
C ALA A 50 14.50 14.96 7.08
N GLY A 51 13.39 14.67 6.39
CA GLY A 51 12.03 14.71 6.94
C GLY A 51 11.82 13.76 8.13
N HIS A 52 12.54 12.63 8.15
CA HIS A 52 12.58 11.69 9.27
C HIS A 52 13.66 11.99 10.32
N GLY A 53 14.26 13.19 10.30
CA GLY A 53 15.31 13.60 11.24
C GLY A 53 16.67 12.92 11.02
N ARG A 54 16.87 12.27 9.86
CA ARG A 54 18.06 11.48 9.52
C ARG A 54 18.91 12.13 8.42
N ALA A 55 19.06 13.46 8.46
CA ALA A 55 19.81 14.21 7.45
C ALA A 55 21.28 13.77 7.28
N HIS A 56 21.88 13.14 8.31
CA HIS A 56 23.25 12.62 8.28
C HIS A 56 23.44 11.46 7.27
N ILE A 57 22.37 10.72 6.94
CA ILE A 57 22.38 9.64 5.93
C ILE A 57 21.65 10.03 4.64
N LYS A 58 21.57 11.33 4.32
CA LYS A 58 20.85 11.83 3.13
C LYS A 58 21.25 11.18 1.79
N ASN A 59 22.47 10.64 1.69
CA ASN A 59 22.97 9.96 0.48
C ASN A 59 22.76 8.44 0.52
N TYR A 60 22.30 7.89 1.65
CA TYR A 60 22.05 6.45 1.77
C TYR A 60 20.83 6.07 0.94
N PRO A 61 20.89 4.98 0.14
CA PRO A 61 19.76 4.58 -0.70
C PRO A 61 18.58 4.14 0.16
N MET A 62 17.38 4.48 -0.30
CA MET A 62 16.11 4.08 0.31
C MET A 62 15.34 3.27 -0.73
N VAL A 63 14.70 2.18 -0.31
CA VAL A 63 13.85 1.40 -1.21
C VAL A 63 12.58 2.18 -1.55
N GLU A 64 12.18 2.12 -2.82
CA GLU A 64 10.92 2.68 -3.31
C GLU A 64 9.80 1.68 -3.06
N THR A 65 8.84 2.05 -2.23
CA THR A 65 7.79 1.15 -1.73
C THR A 65 6.96 0.56 -2.86
N LYS A 66 6.46 1.38 -3.79
CA LYS A 66 5.58 0.88 -4.86
C LYS A 66 6.32 -0.13 -5.72
N GLY A 67 7.54 0.19 -6.12
CA GLY A 67 8.45 -0.65 -6.87
C GLY A 67 8.74 -1.95 -6.16
N LEU A 68 8.97 -1.92 -4.83
CA LEU A 68 9.16 -3.15 -4.06
C LEU A 68 7.95 -4.08 -4.15
N PHE A 69 6.74 -3.57 -3.87
CA PHE A 69 5.53 -4.39 -3.92
C PHE A 69 5.17 -4.81 -5.35
N GLN A 70 5.47 -3.99 -6.35
CA GLN A 70 5.37 -4.37 -7.76
C GLN A 70 6.34 -5.49 -8.13
N SER A 71 7.57 -5.48 -7.61
CA SER A 71 8.52 -6.59 -7.76
C SER A 71 8.05 -7.88 -7.09
N LEU A 72 7.17 -7.78 -6.08
CA LEU A 72 6.51 -8.92 -5.43
C LEU A 72 5.25 -9.38 -6.17
N GLY A 73 4.91 -8.77 -7.30
CA GLY A 73 3.76 -9.14 -8.13
C GLY A 73 2.43 -8.49 -7.68
N CYS A 74 2.48 -7.42 -6.91
CA CYS A 74 1.29 -6.67 -6.51
C CYS A 74 0.99 -5.51 -7.45
N GLU A 75 -0.29 -5.21 -7.65
CA GLU A 75 -0.72 -3.89 -8.10
C GLU A 75 -0.80 -2.96 -6.89
N VAL A 76 -0.34 -1.71 -7.05
CA VAL A 76 -0.22 -0.78 -5.91
C VAL A 76 -0.85 0.56 -6.25
N THR A 77 -1.74 1.00 -5.38
CA THR A 77 -2.29 2.36 -5.35
C THR A 77 -1.93 3.03 -4.03
N VAL A 78 -1.56 4.30 -4.10
CA VAL A 78 -1.31 5.13 -2.91
C VAL A 78 -2.32 6.27 -2.90
N ALA A 79 -3.06 6.42 -1.81
CA ALA A 79 -3.98 7.53 -1.60
C ALA A 79 -3.58 8.33 -0.36
N ASP A 80 -3.62 9.65 -0.44
CA ASP A 80 -3.33 10.54 0.70
C ASP A 80 -4.29 11.74 0.64
N ALA A 81 -4.55 12.39 1.78
CA ALA A 81 -5.33 13.62 1.81
C ALA A 81 -4.62 14.77 1.06
N ILE A 82 -3.29 14.72 0.92
CA ILE A 82 -2.49 15.77 0.30
C ILE A 82 -1.51 15.19 -0.73
N ARG A 83 -1.42 15.83 -1.90
CA ARG A 83 -0.41 15.48 -2.92
C ARG A 83 0.97 15.99 -2.52
N ARG A 84 1.91 15.07 -2.26
CA ARG A 84 3.31 15.34 -1.93
C ARG A 84 4.30 14.80 -2.96
N GLY A 85 3.84 13.99 -3.91
CA GLY A 85 4.55 13.63 -5.14
C GLY A 85 4.55 12.14 -5.50
N ASN A 86 4.00 11.26 -4.67
CA ASN A 86 3.99 9.81 -4.93
C ASN A 86 2.58 9.19 -4.82
N GLU A 87 1.55 10.02 -4.68
CA GLU A 87 0.17 9.61 -4.47
C GLU A 87 -0.55 9.51 -5.81
N ASP A 88 -1.20 8.38 -6.04
CA ASP A 88 -2.02 8.15 -7.24
C ASP A 88 -3.37 8.87 -7.10
N VAL A 89 -3.90 8.90 -5.88
CA VAL A 89 -5.20 9.49 -5.56
C VAL A 89 -5.04 10.50 -4.43
N VAL A 90 -5.72 11.65 -4.55
CA VAL A 90 -5.88 12.58 -3.43
C VAL A 90 -7.26 12.35 -2.84
N MET A 91 -7.33 11.89 -1.59
CA MET A 91 -8.55 11.51 -0.90
C MET A 91 -8.44 11.81 0.58
N ASP A 92 -9.35 12.63 1.09
CA ASP A 92 -9.52 12.85 2.53
C ASP A 92 -10.53 11.85 3.09
N LEU A 93 -10.07 10.99 4.00
CA LEU A 93 -10.89 9.94 4.61
C LEU A 93 -11.94 10.48 5.59
N ASN A 94 -11.92 11.78 5.92
CA ASN A 94 -13.00 12.43 6.67
C ASN A 94 -14.29 12.59 5.83
N HIS A 95 -14.21 12.36 4.53
CA HIS A 95 -15.31 12.42 3.57
C HIS A 95 -15.50 11.07 2.85
N PRO A 96 -16.68 10.80 2.29
CA PRO A 96 -16.90 9.57 1.53
C PRO A 96 -15.87 9.37 0.42
N ALA A 97 -15.33 8.15 0.32
CA ALA A 97 -14.41 7.76 -0.73
C ALA A 97 -15.07 7.87 -2.13
N PRO A 98 -14.29 8.17 -3.18
CA PRO A 98 -14.80 8.14 -4.56
C PRO A 98 -15.40 6.79 -4.92
N GLU A 99 -16.55 6.80 -5.60
CA GLU A 99 -17.28 5.56 -5.92
C GLU A 99 -16.43 4.58 -6.77
N ASN A 100 -15.55 5.11 -7.62
CA ASN A 100 -14.62 4.33 -8.43
C ASN A 100 -13.46 3.70 -7.61
N MET A 101 -13.44 3.83 -6.29
CA MET A 101 -12.53 3.13 -5.38
C MET A 101 -13.23 1.98 -4.61
N CYS A 102 -14.56 1.92 -4.63
CA CYS A 102 -15.33 0.93 -3.88
C CYS A 102 -15.14 -0.49 -4.46
N GLY A 103 -14.92 -1.47 -3.60
CA GLY A 103 -14.77 -2.89 -3.96
C GLY A 103 -13.55 -3.22 -4.83
N ARG A 104 -12.48 -2.41 -4.77
CA ARG A 104 -11.33 -2.54 -5.68
C ARG A 104 -10.09 -3.16 -5.08
N PHE A 105 -9.90 -3.07 -3.77
CA PHE A 105 -8.63 -3.43 -3.16
C PHE A 105 -8.76 -4.73 -2.35
N ASP A 106 -7.83 -5.65 -2.57
CA ASP A 106 -7.76 -6.90 -1.81
C ASP A 106 -7.19 -6.63 -0.41
N ILE A 107 -6.29 -5.66 -0.31
CA ILE A 107 -5.59 -5.30 0.93
C ILE A 107 -5.49 -3.78 1.03
N ILE A 108 -5.84 -3.25 2.19
CA ILE A 108 -5.60 -1.85 2.56
C ILE A 108 -4.58 -1.83 3.70
N ILE A 109 -3.51 -1.05 3.54
CA ILE A 109 -2.45 -0.88 4.53
C ILE A 109 -2.49 0.56 5.05
N ASP A 110 -2.66 0.70 6.35
CA ASP A 110 -2.59 1.97 7.06
C ASP A 110 -1.30 2.04 7.91
N PRO A 111 -0.25 2.74 7.45
CA PRO A 111 0.98 2.96 8.20
C PRO A 111 0.86 4.09 9.25
N GLY A 112 -0.29 4.75 9.39
CA GLY A 112 -0.51 5.85 10.34
C GLY A 112 -1.31 7.03 9.78
N THR A 113 -2.15 6.83 8.77
CA THR A 113 -3.04 7.87 8.23
C THR A 113 -4.29 8.05 9.10
N LEU A 114 -4.84 6.97 9.70
CA LEU A 114 -6.07 7.08 10.49
C LEU A 114 -5.91 7.94 11.74
N GLU A 115 -4.71 8.05 12.32
CA GLU A 115 -4.44 8.91 13.48
C GLU A 115 -4.63 10.41 13.20
N HIS A 116 -4.69 10.79 11.92
CA HIS A 116 -4.93 12.15 11.46
C HIS A 116 -6.39 12.39 11.04
N CYS A 117 -7.25 11.37 11.10
CA CYS A 117 -8.67 11.50 10.76
C CYS A 117 -9.49 11.96 11.98
N PHE A 118 -10.34 12.97 11.79
CA PHE A 118 -11.23 13.50 12.83
C PHE A 118 -12.62 12.86 12.80
N ASN A 119 -13.02 12.32 11.64
CA ASN A 119 -14.23 11.55 11.46
C ASN A 119 -13.88 10.06 11.26
N ILE A 120 -13.54 9.40 12.36
CA ILE A 120 -13.06 8.01 12.33
C ILE A 120 -14.12 7.03 11.81
N ALA A 121 -15.41 7.29 12.04
CA ALA A 121 -16.49 6.46 11.52
C ALA A 121 -16.54 6.48 9.98
N GLN A 122 -16.43 7.67 9.37
CA GLN A 122 -16.35 7.79 7.91
C GLN A 122 -15.07 7.16 7.36
N ALA A 123 -13.95 7.29 8.05
CA ALA A 123 -12.69 6.69 7.60
C ALA A 123 -12.79 5.16 7.56
N PHE A 124 -13.41 4.53 8.57
CA PHE A 124 -13.68 3.09 8.56
C PHE A 124 -14.73 2.68 7.52
N ASP A 125 -15.79 3.46 7.32
CA ASP A 125 -16.77 3.23 6.24
C ASP A 125 -16.09 3.23 4.87
N ASN A 126 -15.17 4.17 4.63
CA ASN A 126 -14.37 4.21 3.41
C ASN A 126 -13.53 2.94 3.24
N ILE A 127 -12.83 2.49 4.28
CA ILE A 127 -12.01 1.28 4.24
C ILE A 127 -12.88 0.06 3.90
N ASP A 128 -14.02 -0.10 4.59
CA ASP A 128 -14.95 -1.20 4.36
C ASP A 128 -15.49 -1.21 2.92
N ARG A 129 -15.92 -0.04 2.43
CA ARG A 129 -16.43 0.10 1.05
C ARG A 129 -15.36 -0.10 -0.01
N MET A 130 -14.11 0.29 0.24
CA MET A 130 -13.00 0.16 -0.70
C MET A 130 -12.46 -1.28 -0.78
N LEU A 131 -12.58 -2.05 0.30
CA LEU A 131 -12.20 -3.46 0.32
C LEU A 131 -13.09 -4.26 -0.63
N CYS A 132 -12.46 -5.12 -1.44
CA CYS A 132 -13.16 -6.12 -2.22
C CYS A 132 -13.64 -7.24 -1.28
N VAL A 133 -14.88 -7.17 -0.81
CA VAL A 133 -15.51 -8.30 -0.13
C VAL A 133 -15.91 -9.33 -1.18
N ALA A 134 -15.10 -10.37 -1.37
CA ALA A 134 -15.47 -11.49 -2.22
C ALA A 134 -16.66 -12.25 -1.62
N VAL A 135 -17.87 -12.08 -2.17
CA VAL A 135 -19.01 -12.95 -1.88
C VAL A 135 -18.82 -14.29 -2.59
N LEU A 136 -18.48 -15.34 -1.85
CA LEU A 136 -18.51 -16.72 -2.33
C LEU A 136 -19.97 -17.17 -2.48
N SER A 137 -20.56 -17.01 -3.66
CA SER A 137 -21.86 -17.61 -3.99
C SER A 137 -21.66 -19.05 -4.46
N ILE A 138 -21.96 -20.03 -3.61
CA ILE A 138 -22.08 -21.44 -4.02
C ILE A 138 -23.54 -21.68 -4.40
N THR A 139 -23.90 -21.49 -5.66
CA THR A 139 -25.18 -22.00 -6.19
C THR A 139 -25.02 -23.48 -6.50
N ARG A 140 -25.71 -24.33 -5.74
CA ARG A 140 -25.82 -25.77 -5.98
C ARG A 140 -26.64 -25.98 -7.27
N THR A 141 -25.98 -26.24 -8.39
CA THR A 141 -26.67 -26.75 -9.59
C THR A 141 -27.23 -28.13 -9.24
N ARG A 142 -28.55 -28.27 -9.45
CA ARG A 142 -29.29 -29.52 -9.23
C ARG A 142 -28.83 -30.63 -10.17
#